data_AF-A0A318CXC7-F1
#
_entry.id   AF-A0A318CXC7-F1
#
_cell.length_a   1.000
_cell.length_b   1.000
_cell.length_c   1.000
_cell.angle_alpha   90.00
_cell.angle_beta   90.00
_cell.angle_gamma   90.00
#
_symmetry.space_group_name_H-M   'P 1'
#
loop_
_entity.id
_entity.type
_entity.pdbx_description
1 polymer ?
#
loop_
_entity_poly.entity_id
_entity_poly.type
_entity_poly.pdbx_seq_one_letter_code
_entity_poly.pdbx_strand_id
1 'polypeptide(L)'
;MLNAREVEARIKEWESQTTEATPDEEFELVRRSGRLPFDMMPVREAAVEDLNLLKFEQELLSKRVSSSILSANHRSPVEWALHLKFLFREGDRLVPTVASILLFGKNPQSLLPQASIDFIRFEGDDPSFPILNRKEITGTIDDQIKAAVEAVEHFMIHSYRFSRKSPVRTDIFEYPLQAVREAVANAVMHRDYEISRTNVSIKMFDDRVEIISPGGLYGIVTRDNFGTGINDYRNPALAVNLNLLGLVEKAGTGIFLIRRRMKENGSFDPVFDIGDRHLSVKFPAHPYYSGVRLYQKGLVSLEQGDQDHASRLFKKSASISPHFAEVWAALGRLEGLYGDINEARKAFQRAIAENSQFEKAFLEWGKIEDQAGNTSRSQEIFRQGTEAIPDGVALWYAWALLERKLHNYKKAVGLLQKAVSLQPDDSKLLRAIGDTAFRLKDLDTAVDSLQKALQYTVNDQDKGPIFFELMKALIKGNAPRKKVKECFDSAYSLNFRSQELFQRYHRYLTAKGAHAEALKVLEAARSEGISITSAFPQVYIGRLPVDFSKERLIKEIKALFRKEGIGVTKVYIHPTRRFGFVTIPSEADAQKAITVLNKTVLLGRSIVVDRKR
;
A
#
# COMPACT_ATOMS: atom_id res chain seq x y z
N MET A 1 33.81 -47.82 64.09
CA MET A 1 34.16 -46.75 63.14
C MET A 1 35.26 -47.29 62.25
N LEU A 2 35.07 -47.32 60.93
CA LEU A 2 36.12 -47.69 59.98
C LEU A 2 37.24 -46.65 60.03
N ASN A 3 38.50 -47.07 59.88
CA ASN A 3 39.62 -46.13 59.86
C ASN A 3 39.73 -45.44 58.49
N ALA A 4 40.40 -44.29 58.43
CA ALA A 4 40.48 -43.47 57.21
C ALA A 4 41.07 -44.21 55.99
N ARG A 5 41.97 -45.17 56.18
CA ARG A 5 42.54 -45.98 55.09
C ARG A 5 41.57 -47.02 54.55
N GLU A 6 40.69 -47.57 55.40
CA GLU A 6 39.63 -48.49 54.97
C GLU A 6 38.54 -47.76 54.18
N VAL A 7 38.28 -46.49 54.49
CA VAL A 7 37.36 -45.64 53.73
C VAL A 7 37.94 -45.28 52.36
N GLU A 8 39.21 -44.87 52.29
CA GLU A 8 39.89 -44.60 51.01
C GLU A 8 39.98 -45.83 50.11
N ALA A 9 40.26 -47.01 50.69
CA ALA A 9 40.30 -48.26 49.92
C ALA A 9 38.92 -48.60 49.31
N ARG A 10 37.83 -48.41 50.07
CA ARG A 10 36.47 -48.64 49.55
C ARG A 10 36.02 -47.58 48.55
N ILE A 11 36.45 -46.32 48.71
CA ILE A 11 36.17 -45.26 47.72
C ILE A 11 36.87 -45.60 46.39
N LYS A 12 38.14 -46.01 46.42
CA LYS A 12 38.85 -46.45 45.21
C LYS A 12 38.25 -47.70 44.58
N GLU A 13 37.78 -48.64 45.40
CA GLU A 13 37.09 -49.83 44.92
C GLU A 13 35.74 -49.47 44.25
N TRP A 14 34.98 -48.55 44.83
CA TRP A 14 33.75 -48.01 44.23
C TRP A 14 34.01 -47.20 42.97
N GLU A 15 34.99 -46.30 42.97
CA GLU A 15 35.40 -45.54 41.78
C GLU A 15 35.87 -46.44 40.64
N SER A 16 36.48 -47.60 40.94
CA SER A 16 36.86 -48.60 39.94
C SER A 16 35.70 -49.46 39.41
N GLN A 17 34.55 -49.44 40.10
CA GLN A 17 33.34 -50.18 39.75
C GLN A 17 32.20 -49.29 39.24
N THR A 18 32.33 -47.96 39.36
CA THR A 18 31.38 -46.99 38.82
C THR A 18 31.85 -46.46 37.49
N THR A 19 31.14 -46.81 36.41
CA THR A 19 31.22 -46.15 35.11
C THR A 19 30.16 -45.04 35.03
N GLU A 20 30.45 -43.93 34.34
CA GLU A 20 29.38 -43.01 33.93
C GLU A 20 28.34 -43.78 33.12
N ALA A 21 27.08 -43.70 33.53
CA ALA A 21 26.00 -44.37 32.84
C ALA A 21 25.92 -43.83 31.41
N THR A 22 25.86 -44.73 30.44
CA THR A 22 25.50 -44.34 29.08
C THR A 22 24.08 -43.76 29.04
N PRO A 23 23.71 -42.91 28.07
CA PRO A 23 22.34 -42.39 27.97
C PRO A 23 21.27 -43.49 27.98
N ASP A 24 21.58 -44.67 27.42
CA ASP A 24 20.71 -45.84 27.42
C ASP A 24 20.58 -46.49 28.81
N GLU A 25 21.66 -46.52 29.60
CA GLU A 25 21.65 -47.02 30.98
C GLU A 25 20.98 -46.03 31.95
N GLU A 26 21.20 -44.74 31.78
CA GLU A 26 20.51 -43.69 32.55
C GLU A 26 18.99 -43.73 32.28
N PHE A 27 18.61 -43.93 31.02
CA PHE A 27 17.21 -44.12 30.62
C PHE A 27 16.58 -45.40 31.21
N GLU A 28 17.27 -46.55 31.14
CA GLU A 28 16.84 -47.80 31.79
C GLU A 28 16.75 -47.64 33.31
N LEU A 29 17.66 -46.89 33.95
CA LEU A 29 17.63 -46.60 35.39
C LEU A 29 16.44 -45.71 35.79
N VAL A 30 16.11 -44.67 35.01
CA VAL A 30 14.91 -43.84 35.24
C VAL A 30 13.64 -44.67 35.08
N ARG A 31 13.57 -45.52 34.05
CA ARG A 31 12.44 -46.43 33.80
C ARG A 31 12.29 -47.48 34.91
N ARG A 32 13.40 -48.01 35.44
CA ARG A 32 13.45 -48.92 36.60
C ARG A 32 13.14 -48.22 37.92
N SER A 33 13.41 -46.92 38.04
CA SER A 33 13.11 -46.15 39.26
C SER A 33 11.63 -45.82 39.47
N GLY A 34 10.77 -46.13 38.49
CA GLY A 34 9.33 -45.83 38.57
C GLY A 34 9.00 -44.34 38.56
N ARG A 35 9.93 -43.48 38.12
CA ARG A 35 9.69 -42.04 38.00
C ARG A 35 8.78 -41.78 36.82
N LEU A 36 7.65 -41.12 37.06
CA LEU A 36 6.77 -40.63 36.00
C LEU A 36 7.53 -39.55 35.20
N PRO A 37 7.42 -39.53 33.85
CA PRO A 37 7.76 -38.37 33.05
C PRO A 37 7.13 -37.09 33.60
N PHE A 38 7.81 -35.96 33.45
CA PHE A 38 7.40 -34.70 34.07
C PHE A 38 5.96 -34.30 33.71
N ASP A 39 5.56 -34.49 32.45
CA ASP A 39 4.20 -34.19 32.00
C ASP A 39 3.11 -35.06 32.65
N MET A 40 3.46 -36.20 33.23
CA MET A 40 2.56 -37.06 33.99
C MET A 40 2.64 -36.84 35.50
N MET A 41 3.52 -35.96 36.00
CA MET A 41 3.61 -35.68 37.42
C MET A 41 2.37 -34.91 37.93
N PRO A 42 1.87 -35.22 39.14
CA PRO A 42 0.76 -34.50 39.74
C PRO A 42 1.18 -33.08 40.19
N VAL A 43 0.36 -32.08 39.87
CA VAL A 43 0.51 -30.69 40.32
C VAL A 43 -0.33 -30.50 41.57
N ARG A 44 0.29 -30.65 42.75
CA ARG A 44 -0.41 -30.74 44.05
C ARG A 44 -1.11 -29.45 44.47
N GLU A 45 -0.68 -28.33 43.91
CA GLU A 45 -1.27 -27.01 44.08
C GLU A 45 -2.59 -26.86 43.29
N ALA A 46 -2.83 -27.72 42.30
CA ALA A 46 -3.99 -27.65 41.43
C ALA A 46 -5.15 -28.54 41.90
N ALA A 47 -6.36 -28.19 41.50
CA ALA A 47 -7.58 -28.94 41.73
C ALA A 47 -8.34 -29.19 40.41
N VAL A 48 -9.38 -30.02 40.47
CA VAL A 48 -10.19 -30.36 39.27
C VAL A 48 -10.88 -29.12 38.70
N GLU A 49 -11.20 -28.16 39.56
CA GLU A 49 -11.84 -26.89 39.22
C GLU A 49 -10.94 -26.00 38.35
N ASP A 50 -9.63 -26.20 38.36
CA ASP A 50 -8.68 -25.49 37.50
C ASP A 50 -8.71 -26.01 36.05
N LEU A 51 -9.34 -27.16 35.80
CA LEU A 51 -9.49 -27.76 34.49
C LEU A 51 -10.80 -27.33 33.81
N ASN A 52 -10.73 -27.10 32.51
CA ASN A 52 -11.87 -27.02 31.62
C ASN A 52 -12.25 -28.43 31.15
N LEU A 53 -13.04 -29.13 31.97
CA LEU A 53 -13.49 -30.49 31.67
C LEU A 53 -14.41 -30.56 30.44
N LEU A 54 -15.09 -29.48 30.10
CA LEU A 54 -15.89 -29.40 28.87
C LEU A 54 -14.98 -29.45 27.64
N LYS A 55 -13.86 -28.70 27.64
CA LYS A 55 -12.84 -28.76 26.59
C LYS A 55 -12.27 -30.18 26.47
N PHE A 56 -11.92 -30.80 27.59
CA PHE A 56 -11.45 -32.20 27.62
C PHE A 56 -12.44 -33.17 26.97
N GLU A 57 -13.73 -33.06 27.31
CA GLU A 57 -14.77 -33.91 26.75
C GLU A 57 -14.97 -33.67 25.24
N GLN A 58 -15.10 -32.42 24.84
CA GLN A 58 -15.43 -32.04 23.46
C GLN A 58 -14.26 -32.25 22.50
N GLU A 59 -13.02 -32.00 22.92
CA GLU A 59 -11.88 -31.98 22.01
C GLU A 59 -11.01 -33.24 22.09
N LEU A 60 -10.92 -33.88 23.25
CA LEU A 60 -10.09 -35.06 23.45
C LEU A 60 -10.91 -36.35 23.48
N LEU A 61 -11.93 -36.45 24.34
CA LEU A 61 -12.70 -37.69 24.48
C LEU A 61 -13.45 -38.06 23.21
N SER A 62 -14.08 -37.08 22.55
CA SER A 62 -14.80 -37.26 21.28
C SER A 62 -13.91 -37.81 20.16
N LYS A 63 -12.61 -37.50 20.16
CA LYS A 63 -11.62 -37.99 19.18
C LYS A 63 -11.00 -39.31 19.59
N ARG A 64 -10.90 -39.59 20.89
CA ARG A 64 -10.23 -40.78 21.44
C ARG A 64 -11.13 -42.01 21.52
N VAL A 65 -12.43 -41.79 21.74
CA VAL A 65 -13.42 -42.83 22.01
C VAL A 65 -14.56 -42.68 21.01
N SER A 66 -14.99 -43.79 20.39
CA SER A 66 -16.11 -43.75 19.45
C SER A 66 -17.40 -43.29 20.15
N SER A 67 -18.27 -42.60 19.41
CA SER A 67 -19.56 -42.13 19.91
C SER A 67 -20.41 -43.27 20.50
N SER A 68 -20.33 -44.47 19.94
CA SER A 68 -20.99 -45.68 20.44
C SER A 68 -20.51 -46.11 21.84
N ILE A 69 -19.20 -46.03 22.10
CA ILE A 69 -18.63 -46.37 23.40
C ILE A 69 -18.94 -45.26 24.41
N LEU A 70 -18.89 -43.99 24.01
CA LEU A 70 -19.30 -42.87 24.87
C LEU A 70 -20.79 -42.98 25.27
N SER A 71 -21.67 -43.37 24.35
CA SER A 71 -23.10 -43.56 24.67
C SER A 71 -23.38 -44.76 25.58
N ALA A 72 -22.57 -45.81 25.50
CA ALA A 72 -22.72 -47.02 26.31
C ALA A 72 -22.02 -46.92 27.67
N ASN A 73 -21.19 -45.91 27.88
CA ASN A 73 -20.31 -45.77 29.04
C ASN A 73 -20.66 -44.49 29.81
N HIS A 74 -21.36 -44.65 30.92
CA HIS A 74 -21.89 -43.54 31.74
C HIS A 74 -20.86 -42.88 32.67
N ARG A 75 -19.55 -43.01 32.39
CA ARG A 75 -18.51 -42.33 33.16
C ARG A 75 -18.62 -40.82 32.98
N SER A 76 -18.53 -40.10 34.09
CA SER A 76 -18.37 -38.64 34.09
C SER A 76 -17.04 -38.21 33.46
N PRO A 77 -16.90 -36.95 33.01
CA PRO A 77 -15.63 -36.42 32.50
C PRO A 77 -14.46 -36.57 33.50
N VAL A 78 -14.73 -36.49 34.81
CA VAL A 78 -13.73 -36.68 35.88
C VAL A 78 -13.25 -38.13 35.94
N GLU A 79 -14.16 -39.11 35.85
CA GLU A 79 -13.81 -40.54 35.85
C GLU A 79 -13.02 -40.91 34.60
N TRP A 80 -13.36 -40.31 33.46
CA TRP A 80 -12.57 -40.44 32.23
C TRP A 80 -11.18 -39.83 32.36
N ALA A 81 -11.06 -38.64 32.94
CA ALA A 81 -9.77 -38.01 33.20
C ALA A 81 -8.90 -38.84 34.15
N LEU A 82 -9.48 -39.48 35.17
CA LEU A 82 -8.79 -40.45 36.04
C LEU A 82 -8.33 -41.71 35.27
N HIS A 83 -9.22 -42.27 34.43
CA HIS A 83 -8.91 -43.46 33.64
C HIS A 83 -7.76 -43.21 32.66
N LEU A 84 -7.75 -42.03 32.03
CA LEU A 84 -6.74 -41.62 31.06
C LEU A 84 -5.49 -40.98 31.70
N LYS A 85 -5.37 -41.00 33.04
CA LYS A 85 -4.24 -40.49 33.81
C LYS A 85 -3.99 -38.98 33.69
N PHE A 86 -5.04 -38.21 33.40
CA PHE A 86 -5.04 -36.75 33.55
C PHE A 86 -5.33 -36.32 35.00
N LEU A 87 -5.89 -37.20 35.82
CA LEU A 87 -6.05 -36.98 37.24
C LEU A 87 -5.42 -38.16 38.00
N PHE A 88 -4.84 -37.86 39.16
CA PHE A 88 -4.44 -38.85 40.16
C PHE A 88 -5.27 -38.68 41.42
N ARG A 89 -5.47 -39.78 42.15
CA ARG A 89 -6.09 -39.76 43.47
C ARG A 89 -4.98 -39.78 44.52
N GLU A 90 -4.80 -38.68 45.24
CA GLU A 90 -3.92 -38.57 46.40
C GLU A 90 -4.81 -38.42 47.66
N GLY A 91 -5.04 -39.52 48.36
CA GLY A 91 -6.03 -39.58 49.45
C GLY A 91 -7.44 -39.28 48.95
N ASP A 92 -8.10 -38.29 49.56
CA ASP A 92 -9.44 -37.84 49.16
C ASP A 92 -9.43 -36.77 48.06
N ARG A 93 -8.24 -36.29 47.65
CA ARG A 93 -8.10 -35.24 46.63
C ARG A 93 -7.84 -35.84 45.25
N LEU A 94 -8.44 -35.21 44.25
CA LEU A 94 -8.13 -35.45 42.84
C LEU A 94 -7.17 -34.36 42.38
N VAL A 95 -6.00 -34.77 41.90
CA VAL A 95 -4.89 -33.87 41.56
C VAL A 95 -4.62 -33.95 40.05
N PRO A 96 -4.68 -32.83 39.32
CA PRO A 96 -4.30 -32.78 37.91
C PRO A 96 -2.83 -33.10 37.66
N THR A 97 -2.55 -33.71 36.50
CA THR A 97 -1.17 -33.80 35.99
C THR A 97 -0.72 -32.52 35.29
N VAL A 98 0.58 -32.35 35.12
CA VAL A 98 1.15 -31.28 34.29
C VAL A 98 0.52 -31.26 32.88
N ALA A 99 0.38 -32.42 32.22
CA ALA A 99 -0.25 -32.52 30.91
C ALA A 99 -1.71 -32.05 30.93
N SER A 100 -2.44 -32.30 32.01
CA SER A 100 -3.83 -31.83 32.18
C SER A 100 -3.90 -30.32 32.27
N ILE A 101 -3.01 -29.71 33.04
CA ILE A 101 -2.92 -28.26 33.16
C ILE A 101 -2.55 -27.64 31.82
N LEU A 102 -1.56 -28.20 31.11
CA LEU A 102 -1.09 -27.67 29.84
C LEU A 102 -2.11 -27.80 28.69
N LEU A 103 -2.92 -28.85 28.66
CA LEU A 103 -3.90 -29.09 27.60
C LEU A 103 -5.30 -28.54 27.92
N PHE A 104 -5.69 -28.53 29.20
CA PHE A 104 -7.07 -28.25 29.61
C PHE A 104 -7.18 -27.27 30.77
N GLY A 105 -6.09 -26.68 31.25
CA GLY A 105 -6.14 -25.69 32.34
C GLY A 105 -6.87 -24.41 31.91
N LYS A 106 -7.68 -23.85 32.81
CA LYS A 106 -8.35 -22.55 32.60
C LYS A 106 -7.35 -21.39 32.57
N ASN A 107 -6.28 -21.50 33.36
CA ASN A 107 -5.15 -20.57 33.36
C ASN A 107 -3.85 -21.34 33.66
N PRO A 108 -3.25 -22.04 32.69
CA PRO A 108 -2.10 -22.92 32.93
C PRO A 108 -0.90 -22.18 33.55
N GLN A 109 -0.71 -20.91 33.20
CA GLN A 109 0.45 -20.10 33.60
C GLN A 109 0.40 -19.67 35.07
N SER A 110 -0.73 -19.75 35.77
CA SER A 110 -0.73 -19.52 37.23
C SER A 110 -0.02 -20.63 38.00
N LEU A 111 0.02 -21.84 37.44
CA LEU A 111 0.66 -23.03 38.02
C LEU A 111 2.01 -23.32 37.37
N LEU A 112 2.14 -23.04 36.07
CA LEU A 112 3.34 -23.24 35.27
C LEU A 112 3.71 -21.93 34.55
N PRO A 113 4.26 -20.91 35.23
CA PRO A 113 4.56 -19.60 34.63
C PRO A 113 5.49 -19.69 33.41
N GLN A 114 6.38 -20.68 33.38
CA GLN A 114 7.31 -20.94 32.28
C GLN A 114 6.65 -21.57 31.04
N ALA A 115 5.38 -21.97 31.12
CA ALA A 115 4.67 -22.62 30.03
C ALA A 115 4.02 -21.61 29.07
N SER A 116 4.82 -20.69 28.53
CA SER A 116 4.40 -19.72 27.51
C SER A 116 5.34 -19.72 26.30
N ILE A 117 4.89 -19.09 25.21
CA ILE A 117 5.73 -18.83 24.03
C ILE A 117 6.00 -17.31 23.94
N ASP A 118 7.26 -16.92 23.93
CA ASP A 118 7.69 -15.54 23.66
C ASP A 118 7.85 -15.33 22.16
N PHE A 119 6.94 -14.57 21.54
CA PHE A 119 7.07 -14.11 20.16
C PHE A 119 7.71 -12.71 20.12
N ILE A 120 8.75 -12.54 19.29
CA ILE A 120 9.47 -11.28 19.13
C ILE A 120 9.71 -11.03 17.64
N ARG A 121 9.26 -9.88 17.13
CA ARG A 121 9.57 -9.36 15.79
C ARG A 121 10.58 -8.22 15.92
N PHE A 122 11.76 -8.43 15.36
CA PHE A 122 12.83 -7.42 15.26
C PHE A 122 12.67 -6.59 13.98
N GLU A 123 13.28 -5.42 13.91
CA GLU A 123 13.61 -4.76 12.64
C GLU A 123 14.91 -5.35 12.08
N GLY A 124 15.06 -5.57 10.77
CA GLY A 124 16.32 -6.08 10.22
C GLY A 124 16.62 -7.56 10.54
N ASP A 125 17.89 -7.94 10.43
CA ASP A 125 18.42 -9.31 10.50
C ASP A 125 19.24 -9.63 11.77
N ASP A 126 19.44 -8.64 12.63
CA ASP A 126 20.24 -8.73 13.86
C ASP A 126 19.41 -8.46 15.13
N PRO A 127 19.60 -9.23 16.21
CA PRO A 127 18.85 -9.04 17.46
C PRO A 127 19.16 -7.73 18.21
N SER A 128 20.20 -6.99 17.82
CA SER A 128 20.49 -5.65 18.37
C SER A 128 19.57 -4.56 17.81
N PHE A 129 18.84 -4.82 16.73
CA PHE A 129 17.89 -3.87 16.15
C PHE A 129 16.61 -3.72 16.98
N PRO A 130 15.85 -2.62 16.76
CA PRO A 130 14.62 -2.35 17.50
C PRO A 130 13.60 -3.49 17.44
N ILE A 131 12.89 -3.72 18.56
CA ILE A 131 11.76 -4.65 18.60
C ILE A 131 10.52 -3.94 18.09
N LEU A 132 9.99 -4.42 16.95
CA LEU A 132 8.76 -3.91 16.35
C LEU A 132 7.52 -4.44 17.08
N ASN A 133 7.58 -5.70 17.54
CA ASN A 133 6.51 -6.30 18.30
C ASN A 133 7.04 -7.37 19.26
N ARG A 134 6.45 -7.46 20.45
CA ARG A 134 6.66 -8.57 21.37
C ARG A 134 5.33 -8.99 21.96
N LYS A 135 5.08 -10.29 21.95
CA LYS A 135 3.86 -10.89 22.51
C LYS A 135 4.22 -12.14 23.30
N GLU A 136 3.83 -12.17 24.56
CA GLU A 136 3.82 -13.40 25.33
C GLU A 136 2.51 -14.13 25.04
N ILE A 137 2.61 -15.38 24.58
CA ILE A 137 1.49 -16.22 24.19
C ILE A 137 1.25 -17.23 25.30
N THR A 138 0.11 -17.10 25.96
CA THR A 138 -0.33 -17.90 27.11
C THR A 138 -1.59 -18.72 26.77
N GLY A 139 -2.12 -19.45 27.75
CA GLY A 139 -3.25 -20.38 27.56
C GLY A 139 -2.79 -21.83 27.41
N THR A 140 -3.67 -22.67 26.88
CA THR A 140 -3.38 -24.10 26.66
C THR A 140 -2.44 -24.30 25.47
N ILE A 141 -1.74 -25.43 25.38
CA ILE A 141 -0.72 -25.66 24.34
C ILE A 141 -1.28 -25.54 22.93
N ASP A 142 -2.49 -26.02 22.67
CA ASP A 142 -3.12 -25.91 21.35
C ASP A 142 -3.45 -24.45 20.99
N ASP A 143 -3.93 -23.66 21.95
CA ASP A 143 -4.12 -22.21 21.79
C ASP A 143 -2.78 -21.52 21.51
N GLN A 144 -1.73 -21.90 22.25
CA GLN A 144 -0.39 -21.33 22.06
C GLN A 144 0.18 -21.65 20.68
N ILE A 145 0.06 -22.90 20.20
CA ILE A 145 0.51 -23.29 18.84
C ILE A 145 -0.24 -22.47 17.79
N LYS A 146 -1.56 -22.38 17.92
CA LYS A 146 -2.40 -21.62 16.98
C LYS A 146 -2.01 -20.14 16.95
N ALA A 147 -1.97 -19.50 18.12
CA ALA A 147 -1.64 -18.08 18.24
C ALA A 147 -0.19 -17.76 17.80
N ALA A 148 0.74 -18.70 17.98
CA ALA A 148 2.12 -18.55 17.51
C ALA A 148 2.21 -18.59 15.98
N VAL A 149 1.50 -19.52 15.33
CA VAL A 149 1.45 -19.60 13.86
C VAL A 149 0.74 -18.36 13.29
N GLU A 150 -0.37 -17.93 13.88
CA GLU A 150 -1.07 -16.70 13.51
C GLU A 150 -0.18 -15.45 13.68
N ALA A 151 0.66 -15.41 14.72
CA ALA A 151 1.62 -14.32 14.91
C ALA A 151 2.68 -14.30 13.81
N VAL A 152 3.25 -15.45 13.43
CA VAL A 152 4.20 -15.53 12.31
C VAL A 152 3.51 -15.13 11.00
N GLU A 153 2.32 -15.66 10.73
CA GLU A 153 1.53 -15.33 9.54
C GLU A 153 1.24 -13.83 9.46
N HIS A 154 0.80 -13.20 10.56
CA HIS A 154 0.47 -11.77 10.59
C HIS A 154 1.63 -10.86 10.14
N PHE A 155 2.88 -11.22 10.47
CA PHE A 155 4.06 -10.43 10.12
C PHE A 155 4.75 -10.88 8.82
N MET A 156 4.25 -11.93 8.15
CA MET A 156 4.75 -12.33 6.84
C MET A 156 4.40 -11.29 5.78
N ILE A 157 5.28 -11.11 4.81
CA ILE A 157 4.94 -10.32 3.62
C ILE A 157 3.93 -11.13 2.81
N HIS A 158 2.82 -10.49 2.44
CA HIS A 158 1.81 -11.08 1.58
C HIS A 158 1.98 -10.50 0.20
N SER A 159 2.61 -11.26 -0.70
CA SER A 159 2.74 -10.87 -2.11
C SER A 159 2.41 -12.04 -3.01
N TYR A 160 1.75 -11.77 -4.13
CA TYR A 160 1.31 -12.80 -5.05
C TYR A 160 2.19 -12.84 -6.29
N ARG A 161 2.33 -14.03 -6.87
CA ARG A 161 3.05 -14.24 -8.11
C ARG A 161 2.07 -14.67 -9.21
N PHE A 162 2.14 -14.01 -10.36
CA PHE A 162 1.55 -14.51 -11.60
C PHE A 162 2.54 -15.45 -12.28
N SER A 163 2.05 -16.62 -12.71
CA SER A 163 2.87 -17.58 -13.45
C SER A 163 2.89 -17.22 -14.93
N ARG A 164 4.05 -17.36 -15.58
CA ARG A 164 4.16 -17.23 -17.04
C ARG A 164 3.32 -18.26 -17.82
N LYS A 165 2.97 -19.39 -17.17
CA LYS A 165 2.24 -20.51 -17.80
C LYS A 165 0.75 -20.52 -17.46
N SER A 166 0.31 -19.69 -16.52
CA SER A 166 -1.07 -19.67 -16.09
C SER A 166 -1.44 -18.27 -15.60
N PRO A 167 -2.57 -17.71 -16.06
CA PRO A 167 -3.11 -16.48 -15.49
C PRO A 167 -3.53 -16.64 -14.02
N VAL A 168 -3.54 -17.89 -13.50
CA VAL A 168 -3.88 -18.19 -12.11
C VAL A 168 -2.71 -17.83 -11.19
N ARG A 169 -3.04 -17.03 -10.17
CA ARG A 169 -2.18 -16.69 -9.04
C ARG A 169 -1.70 -17.96 -8.35
N THR A 170 -0.38 -18.09 -8.17
CA THR A 170 0.21 -19.13 -7.33
C THR A 170 0.64 -18.50 -6.01
N ASP A 171 0.05 -18.96 -4.90
CA ASP A 171 0.44 -18.50 -3.57
C ASP A 171 1.74 -19.19 -3.15
N ILE A 172 2.82 -18.42 -3.12
CA ILE A 172 4.09 -18.81 -2.52
C ILE A 172 4.15 -18.12 -1.17
N PHE A 173 4.36 -18.85 -0.09
CA PHE A 173 4.44 -18.27 1.25
C PHE A 173 5.88 -17.88 1.59
N GLU A 174 6.07 -16.82 2.37
CA GLU A 174 7.39 -16.47 2.91
C GLU A 174 7.95 -17.61 3.78
N TYR A 175 7.07 -18.20 4.59
CA TYR A 175 7.30 -19.41 5.38
C TYR A 175 6.09 -20.33 5.22
N PRO A 176 6.26 -21.61 4.84
CA PRO A 176 5.16 -22.57 4.80
C PRO A 176 4.55 -22.77 6.20
N LEU A 177 3.32 -22.31 6.41
CA LEU A 177 2.67 -22.32 7.73
C LEU A 177 2.55 -23.74 8.33
N GLN A 178 2.42 -24.77 7.49
CA GLN A 178 2.42 -26.15 7.98
C GLN A 178 3.76 -26.56 8.59
N ALA A 179 4.88 -26.10 8.03
CA ALA A 179 6.21 -26.37 8.55
C ALA A 179 6.49 -25.58 9.84
N VAL A 180 6.05 -24.31 9.87
CA VAL A 180 6.11 -23.47 11.07
C VAL A 180 5.30 -24.10 12.20
N ARG A 181 4.04 -24.49 11.93
CA ARG A 181 3.18 -25.17 12.91
C ARG A 181 3.81 -26.44 13.46
N GLU A 182 4.35 -27.28 12.58
CA GLU A 182 5.05 -28.51 12.99
C GLU A 182 6.26 -28.21 13.88
N ALA A 183 7.04 -27.18 13.57
CA ALA A 183 8.18 -26.79 14.39
C ALA A 183 7.78 -26.19 15.74
N VAL A 184 6.76 -25.33 15.79
CA VAL A 184 6.22 -24.79 17.05
C VAL A 184 5.67 -25.91 17.92
N ALA A 185 4.92 -26.83 17.33
CA ALA A 185 4.32 -27.95 18.04
C ALA A 185 5.39 -28.94 18.56
N ASN A 186 6.44 -29.20 17.79
CA ASN A 186 7.60 -29.95 18.26
C ASN A 186 8.36 -29.21 19.37
N ALA A 187 8.48 -27.88 19.28
CA ALA A 187 9.15 -27.07 20.29
C ALA A 187 8.45 -27.16 21.66
N VAL A 188 7.12 -27.06 21.71
CA VAL A 188 6.35 -27.22 22.97
C VAL A 188 6.31 -28.68 23.43
N MET A 189 6.21 -29.65 22.51
CA MET A 189 6.14 -31.07 22.84
C MET A 189 7.44 -31.62 23.43
N HIS A 190 8.60 -31.20 22.92
CA HIS A 190 9.91 -31.64 23.42
C HIS A 190 10.53 -30.71 24.46
N ARG A 191 9.82 -29.63 24.85
CA ARG A 191 10.29 -28.65 25.82
C ARG A 191 10.63 -29.28 27.16
N ASP A 192 11.73 -28.82 27.75
CA ASP A 192 12.03 -29.08 29.16
C ASP A 192 11.18 -28.15 30.06
N TYR A 193 10.13 -28.72 30.67
CA TYR A 193 9.23 -27.99 31.56
C TYR A 193 9.73 -27.84 33.00
N GLU A 194 10.79 -28.54 33.39
CA GLU A 194 11.39 -28.45 34.72
C GLU A 194 12.20 -27.15 34.89
N ILE A 195 12.73 -26.60 33.80
CA ILE A 195 13.51 -25.36 33.81
C ILE A 195 12.57 -24.15 33.89
N SER A 196 12.61 -23.45 35.03
CA SER A 196 11.66 -22.37 35.38
C SER A 196 11.95 -20.99 34.77
N ARG A 197 13.03 -20.81 34.01
CA ARG A 197 13.51 -19.47 33.59
C ARG A 197 13.47 -19.18 32.09
N THR A 198 13.08 -20.13 31.26
CA THR A 198 13.18 -19.97 29.79
C THR A 198 11.94 -20.49 29.09
N ASN A 199 11.33 -19.63 28.27
CA ASN A 199 10.16 -19.96 27.46
C ASN A 199 10.58 -20.52 26.09
N VAL A 200 9.66 -21.14 25.38
CA VAL A 200 9.86 -21.33 23.93
C VAL A 200 9.87 -19.94 23.31
N SER A 201 10.86 -19.65 22.47
CA SER A 201 11.00 -18.33 21.85
C SER A 201 10.89 -18.43 20.34
N ILE A 202 10.05 -17.58 19.75
CA ILE A 202 9.92 -17.40 18.32
C ILE A 202 10.43 -16.00 17.98
N LYS A 203 11.56 -15.93 17.29
CA LYS A 203 12.20 -14.68 16.88
C LYS A 203 12.08 -14.51 15.37
N MET A 204 11.41 -13.46 14.93
CA MET A 204 11.21 -13.14 13.52
C MET A 204 12.08 -11.95 13.12
N PHE A 205 12.94 -12.20 12.15
CA PHE A 205 13.82 -11.24 11.49
C PHE A 205 13.33 -10.98 10.06
N ASP A 206 13.95 -10.02 9.39
CA ASP A 206 13.69 -9.74 7.98
C ASP A 206 14.08 -10.90 7.06
N ASP A 207 15.07 -11.71 7.45
CA ASP A 207 15.66 -12.76 6.61
C ASP A 207 15.34 -14.18 7.10
N ARG A 208 14.77 -14.35 8.31
CA ARG A 208 14.48 -15.67 8.89
C ARG A 208 13.49 -15.62 10.06
N VAL A 209 12.91 -16.79 10.37
CA VAL A 209 12.22 -17.07 11.64
C VAL A 209 13.02 -18.13 12.40
N GLU A 210 13.33 -17.85 13.66
CA GLU A 210 14.01 -18.78 14.57
C GLU A 210 13.03 -19.26 15.64
N ILE A 211 12.87 -20.57 15.78
CA ILE A 211 12.08 -21.20 16.84
C ILE A 211 13.04 -21.92 17.77
N ILE A 212 13.06 -21.53 19.04
CA ILE A 212 14.01 -21.99 20.05
C ILE A 212 13.22 -22.68 21.16
N SER A 213 13.50 -23.96 21.38
CA SER A 213 12.95 -24.73 22.50
C SER A 213 13.99 -24.94 23.59
N PRO A 214 13.65 -24.68 24.87
CA PRO A 214 14.46 -25.07 26.02
C PRO A 214 14.60 -26.60 26.11
N GLY A 215 15.82 -27.05 26.39
CA GLY A 215 16.19 -28.46 26.44
C GLY A 215 16.99 -28.89 25.21
N GLY A 216 17.98 -29.77 25.42
CA GLY A 216 18.72 -30.41 24.33
C GLY A 216 18.01 -31.66 23.80
N LEU A 217 18.75 -32.46 23.03
CA LEU A 217 18.30 -33.80 22.62
C LEU A 217 17.91 -34.65 23.84
N TYR A 218 17.00 -35.59 23.65
CA TYR A 218 16.41 -36.37 24.74
C TYR A 218 16.38 -37.87 24.41
N GLY A 219 16.59 -38.68 25.44
CA GLY A 219 16.55 -40.14 25.35
C GLY A 219 17.55 -40.68 24.34
N ILE A 220 17.09 -41.55 23.45
CA ILE A 220 17.92 -42.22 22.43
C ILE A 220 18.35 -41.32 21.25
N VAL A 221 17.89 -40.06 21.22
CA VAL A 221 18.22 -39.13 20.12
C VAL A 221 19.59 -38.50 20.37
N THR A 222 20.50 -38.69 19.43
CA THR A 222 21.87 -38.17 19.43
C THR A 222 22.07 -37.19 18.27
N ARG A 223 23.18 -36.44 18.28
CA ARG A 223 23.50 -35.52 17.17
C ARG A 223 23.64 -36.26 15.83
N ASP A 224 24.13 -37.50 15.86
CA ASP A 224 24.36 -38.30 14.66
C ASP A 224 23.06 -38.88 14.07
N ASN A 225 22.07 -39.17 14.92
CA ASN A 225 20.80 -39.77 14.48
C ASN A 225 19.64 -38.76 14.36
N PHE A 226 19.86 -37.49 14.71
CA PHE A 226 18.84 -36.46 14.64
C PHE A 226 18.27 -36.29 13.22
N GLY A 227 16.94 -36.36 13.09
CA GLY A 227 16.25 -36.20 11.81
C GLY A 227 16.32 -37.43 10.88
N THR A 228 16.74 -38.59 11.38
CA THR A 228 16.72 -39.87 10.64
C THR A 228 15.39 -40.63 10.75
N GLY A 229 14.47 -40.16 11.59
CA GLY A 229 13.20 -40.83 11.91
C GLY A 229 13.18 -41.47 13.29
N ILE A 230 14.34 -41.61 13.93
CA ILE A 230 14.43 -41.96 15.36
C ILE A 230 13.88 -40.81 16.20
N ASN A 231 13.01 -41.12 17.15
CA ASN A 231 12.38 -40.17 18.03
C ASN A 231 12.26 -40.71 19.46
N ASP A 232 12.38 -39.80 20.42
CA ASP A 232 11.99 -40.04 21.81
C ASP A 232 11.35 -38.77 22.36
N TYR A 233 10.34 -38.93 23.20
CA TYR A 233 9.49 -37.83 23.66
C TYR A 233 9.76 -37.54 25.13
N ARG A 234 10.25 -36.33 25.40
CA ARG A 234 10.41 -35.81 26.76
C ARG A 234 9.08 -35.73 27.50
N ASN A 235 8.03 -35.33 26.78
CA ASN A 235 6.66 -35.24 27.28
C ASN A 235 5.77 -36.22 26.51
N PRO A 236 5.78 -37.52 26.84
CA PRO A 236 5.09 -38.56 26.08
C PRO A 236 3.56 -38.43 26.14
N ALA A 237 2.99 -37.96 27.26
CA ALA A 237 1.55 -37.72 27.35
C ALA A 237 1.15 -36.54 26.46
N LEU A 238 1.91 -35.44 26.46
CA LEU A 238 1.67 -34.34 25.52
C LEU A 238 1.77 -34.82 24.06
N ALA A 239 2.80 -35.60 23.72
CA ALA A 239 3.00 -36.10 22.36
C ALA A 239 1.85 -36.97 21.85
N VAL A 240 1.31 -37.87 22.69
CA VAL A 240 0.12 -38.66 22.35
C VAL A 240 -1.07 -37.76 22.04
N ASN A 241 -1.34 -36.79 22.91
CA ASN A 241 -2.57 -36.00 22.82
C ASN A 241 -2.49 -34.94 21.72
N LEU A 242 -1.34 -34.30 21.48
CA LEU A 242 -1.15 -33.38 20.35
C LEU A 242 -1.33 -34.09 19.00
N ASN A 243 -0.87 -35.34 18.89
CA ASN A 243 -1.11 -36.14 17.71
C ASN A 243 -2.60 -36.48 17.52
N LEU A 244 -3.29 -36.88 18.59
CA LEU A 244 -4.73 -37.13 18.54
C LEU A 244 -5.52 -35.87 18.13
N LEU A 245 -5.08 -34.69 18.57
CA LEU A 245 -5.70 -33.42 18.19
C LEU A 245 -5.42 -33.02 16.73
N GLY A 246 -4.50 -33.70 16.04
CA GLY A 246 -4.07 -33.37 14.66
C GLY A 246 -3.03 -32.25 14.59
N LEU A 247 -2.39 -31.92 15.72
CA LEU A 247 -1.44 -30.81 15.82
C LEU A 247 -0.01 -31.22 15.43
N VAL A 248 0.35 -32.50 15.58
CA VAL A 248 1.68 -33.07 15.27
C VAL A 248 1.55 -34.47 14.66
N GLU A 249 2.48 -34.86 13.79
CA GLU A 249 2.61 -36.23 13.29
C GLU A 249 3.52 -37.08 14.21
N LYS A 250 2.95 -38.09 14.89
CA LYS A 250 3.69 -38.95 15.84
C LYS A 250 4.30 -40.17 15.13
N ALA A 251 5.35 -39.95 14.33
CA ALA A 251 6.10 -41.04 13.67
C ALA A 251 7.58 -40.70 13.38
N GLY A 252 8.13 -39.66 14.00
CA GLY A 252 9.48 -39.16 13.64
C GLY A 252 9.51 -38.48 12.27
N THR A 253 8.33 -38.23 11.69
CA THR A 253 8.12 -37.66 10.35
C THR A 253 8.13 -36.13 10.35
N GLY A 254 8.09 -35.48 11.50
CA GLY A 254 7.98 -34.01 11.61
C GLY A 254 9.09 -33.26 10.87
N ILE A 255 10.36 -33.65 11.05
CA ILE A 255 11.49 -33.03 10.34
C ILE A 255 11.41 -33.27 8.82
N PHE A 256 10.96 -34.46 8.41
CA PHE A 256 10.73 -34.77 6.99
C PHE A 256 9.59 -33.93 6.41
N LEU A 257 8.51 -33.72 7.17
CA LEU A 257 7.41 -32.84 6.77
C LEU A 257 7.91 -31.40 6.59
N ILE A 258 8.67 -30.86 7.54
CA ILE A 258 9.25 -29.52 7.46
C ILE A 258 10.11 -29.40 6.19
N ARG A 259 11.10 -30.28 6.00
CA ARG A 259 11.97 -30.26 4.81
C ARG A 259 11.18 -30.40 3.50
N ARG A 260 10.20 -31.31 3.44
CA ARG A 260 9.33 -31.50 2.27
C ARG A 260 8.55 -30.23 1.95
N ARG A 261 7.92 -29.59 2.95
CA ARG A 261 7.13 -28.37 2.75
C ARG A 261 7.98 -27.17 2.35
N MET A 262 9.19 -27.04 2.90
CA MET A 262 10.14 -26.01 2.48
C MET A 262 10.54 -26.20 1.01
N LYS A 263 10.85 -27.44 0.60
CA LYS A 263 11.20 -27.78 -0.77
C LYS A 263 10.03 -27.58 -1.76
N GLU A 264 8.83 -28.03 -1.41
CA GLU A 264 7.60 -27.83 -2.22
C GLU A 264 7.30 -26.34 -2.43
N ASN A 265 7.55 -25.51 -1.43
CA ASN A 265 7.38 -24.06 -1.51
C ASN A 265 8.52 -23.36 -2.29
N GLY A 266 9.63 -24.04 -2.55
CA GLY A 266 10.82 -23.44 -3.17
C GLY A 266 11.69 -22.62 -2.19
N SER A 267 11.48 -22.79 -0.88
CA SER A 267 12.28 -22.15 0.16
C SER A 267 13.64 -22.83 0.33
N PHE A 268 14.58 -22.12 0.97
CA PHE A 268 15.82 -22.74 1.46
C PHE A 268 15.54 -23.78 2.54
N ASP A 269 16.44 -24.74 2.69
CA ASP A 269 16.30 -25.76 3.73
C ASP A 269 16.36 -25.13 5.14
N PRO A 270 15.59 -25.66 6.11
CA PRO A 270 15.66 -25.22 7.49
C PRO A 270 17.01 -25.64 8.11
N VAL A 271 17.57 -24.77 8.94
CA VAL A 271 18.84 -25.02 9.64
C VAL A 271 18.53 -25.34 11.10
N PHE A 272 18.95 -26.52 11.56
CA PHE A 272 18.80 -26.93 12.95
C PHE A 272 20.10 -26.63 13.71
N ASP A 273 19.98 -26.03 14.89
CA ASP A 273 21.09 -25.78 15.81
C ASP A 273 20.82 -26.53 17.12
N ILE A 274 21.73 -27.45 17.44
CA ILE A 274 21.60 -28.41 18.53
C ILE A 274 22.59 -28.02 19.63
N GLY A 275 22.11 -27.26 20.61
CA GLY A 275 22.85 -26.96 21.83
C GLY A 275 22.62 -27.99 22.93
N ASP A 276 23.46 -27.93 23.97
CA ASP A 276 23.34 -28.86 25.11
C ASP A 276 22.09 -28.60 25.96
N ARG A 277 21.60 -27.36 25.96
CA ARG A 277 20.43 -26.91 26.74
C ARG A 277 19.32 -26.27 25.92
N HIS A 278 19.44 -26.29 24.60
CA HIS A 278 18.41 -25.78 23.70
C HIS A 278 18.49 -26.47 22.36
N LEU A 279 17.34 -26.58 21.69
CA LEU A 279 17.24 -26.99 20.30
C LEU A 279 16.56 -25.85 19.55
N SER A 280 17.13 -25.41 18.44
CA SER A 280 16.49 -24.41 17.60
C SER A 280 16.44 -24.81 16.14
N VAL A 281 15.45 -24.26 15.44
CA VAL A 281 15.32 -24.35 13.99
C VAL A 281 15.16 -22.95 13.42
N LYS A 282 15.96 -22.68 12.40
CA LYS A 282 15.93 -21.44 11.63
C LYS A 282 15.29 -21.73 10.28
N PHE A 283 14.23 -20.99 9.98
CA PHE A 283 13.58 -20.96 8.69
C PHE A 283 14.09 -19.74 7.93
N PRO A 284 14.95 -19.89 6.92
CA PRO A 284 15.32 -18.76 6.06
C PRO A 284 14.10 -18.29 5.28
N ALA A 285 13.97 -16.97 5.09
CA ALA A 285 12.92 -16.38 4.27
C ALA A 285 13.00 -16.94 2.85
N HIS A 286 11.85 -17.24 2.25
CA HIS A 286 11.80 -17.71 0.88
C HIS A 286 12.53 -16.71 -0.07
N PRO A 287 13.34 -17.18 -1.05
CA PRO A 287 14.17 -16.32 -1.89
C PRO A 287 13.40 -15.16 -2.53
N TYR A 288 12.20 -15.43 -3.05
CA TYR A 288 11.31 -14.41 -3.61
C TYR A 288 11.11 -13.22 -2.67
N TYR A 289 10.77 -13.48 -1.41
CA TYR A 289 10.47 -12.48 -0.39
C TYR A 289 11.73 -11.76 0.10
N SER A 290 12.87 -12.44 0.11
CA SER A 290 14.17 -11.79 0.34
C SER A 290 14.42 -10.70 -0.70
N GLY A 291 14.11 -10.95 -1.97
CA GLY A 291 14.16 -9.92 -3.01
C GLY A 291 13.11 -8.82 -2.83
N VAL A 292 11.88 -9.13 -2.41
CA VAL A 292 10.84 -8.12 -2.12
C VAL A 292 11.29 -7.17 -1.01
N ARG A 293 11.91 -7.67 0.07
CA ARG A 293 12.45 -6.84 1.16
C ARG A 293 13.57 -5.92 0.68
N LEU A 294 14.48 -6.43 -0.14
CA LEU A 294 15.54 -5.60 -0.75
C LEU A 294 14.95 -4.49 -1.64
N TYR A 295 13.88 -4.80 -2.37
CA TYR A 295 13.17 -3.79 -3.14
C TYR A 295 12.52 -2.73 -2.25
N GLN A 296 11.84 -3.12 -1.16
CA GLN A 296 11.28 -2.17 -0.19
C GLN A 296 12.37 -1.26 0.41
N LYS A 297 13.52 -1.83 0.81
CA LYS A 297 14.68 -1.05 1.26
C LYS A 297 15.18 -0.09 0.17
N GLY A 298 15.23 -0.54 -1.09
CA GLY A 298 15.63 0.30 -2.22
C GLY A 298 14.68 1.46 -2.49
N LEU A 299 13.36 1.27 -2.31
CA LEU A 299 12.38 2.36 -2.40
C LEU A 299 12.62 3.41 -1.32
N VAL A 300 12.85 2.99 -0.08
CA VAL A 300 13.14 3.90 1.05
C VAL A 300 14.43 4.69 0.78
N SER A 301 15.50 4.04 0.29
CA SER A 301 16.74 4.74 -0.07
C SER A 301 16.51 5.77 -1.19
N LEU A 302 15.66 5.46 -2.17
CA LEU A 302 15.32 6.39 -3.25
C LEU A 302 14.53 7.60 -2.74
N GLU A 303 13.60 7.41 -1.80
CA GLU A 303 12.87 8.50 -1.14
C GLU A 303 13.80 9.41 -0.33
N GLN A 304 14.86 8.85 0.25
CA GLN A 304 15.93 9.59 0.93
C GLN A 304 16.89 10.30 -0.05
N GLY A 305 16.73 10.08 -1.36
CA GLY A 305 17.58 10.67 -2.40
C GLY A 305 18.88 9.90 -2.68
N ASP A 306 19.13 8.77 -2.01
CA ASP A 306 20.31 7.92 -2.23
C ASP A 306 20.06 6.94 -3.40
N GLN A 307 20.24 7.46 -4.61
CA GLN A 307 20.00 6.74 -5.86
C GLN A 307 20.98 5.58 -6.09
N ASP A 308 22.24 5.75 -5.70
CA ASP A 308 23.28 4.73 -5.88
C ASP A 308 23.01 3.51 -5.00
N HIS A 309 22.64 3.75 -3.73
CA HIS A 309 22.26 2.68 -2.83
C HIS A 309 20.98 2.00 -3.29
N ALA A 310 19.96 2.76 -3.72
CA ALA A 310 18.74 2.21 -4.30
C ALA A 310 19.05 1.31 -5.51
N SER A 311 19.93 1.74 -6.43
CA SER A 311 20.36 0.95 -7.60
C SER A 311 20.99 -0.38 -7.18
N ARG A 312 21.91 -0.36 -6.20
CA ARG A 312 22.54 -1.59 -5.67
C ARG A 312 21.51 -2.54 -5.05
N LEU A 313 20.58 -2.01 -4.26
CA LEU A 313 19.52 -2.80 -3.62
C LEU A 313 18.57 -3.42 -4.64
N PHE A 314 18.15 -2.65 -5.65
CA PHE A 314 17.30 -3.16 -6.72
C PHE A 314 18.03 -4.21 -7.58
N LYS A 315 19.32 -4.01 -7.91
CA LYS A 315 20.12 -5.03 -8.64
C LYS A 315 20.25 -6.32 -7.84
N LYS A 316 20.49 -6.23 -6.53
CA LYS A 316 20.52 -7.39 -5.63
C LYS A 316 19.15 -8.08 -5.56
N SER A 317 18.07 -7.30 -5.42
CA SER A 317 16.69 -7.81 -5.44
C SER A 317 16.38 -8.54 -6.75
N ALA A 318 16.72 -7.97 -7.90
CA ALA A 318 16.52 -8.58 -9.22
C ALA A 318 17.36 -9.86 -9.42
N SER A 319 18.54 -9.96 -8.80
CA SER A 319 19.37 -11.16 -8.85
C SER A 319 18.79 -12.32 -8.03
N ILE A 320 18.20 -12.02 -6.86
CA ILE A 320 17.61 -13.01 -5.95
C ILE A 320 16.19 -13.40 -6.40
N SER A 321 15.44 -12.43 -6.91
CA SER A 321 14.05 -12.58 -7.37
C SER A 321 13.90 -12.13 -8.82
N PRO A 322 14.47 -12.86 -9.81
CA PRO A 322 14.39 -12.47 -11.22
C PRO A 322 12.97 -12.39 -11.78
N HIS A 323 12.01 -13.01 -11.11
CA HIS A 323 10.60 -13.06 -11.50
C HIS A 323 9.73 -11.99 -10.84
N PHE A 324 10.31 -11.11 -10.04
CA PHE A 324 9.60 -10.00 -9.43
C PHE A 324 9.56 -8.83 -10.41
N ALA A 325 8.40 -8.53 -10.99
CA ALA A 325 8.29 -7.55 -12.08
C ALA A 325 8.54 -6.12 -11.60
N GLU A 326 8.14 -5.82 -10.37
CA GLU A 326 8.17 -4.50 -9.75
C GLU A 326 9.60 -3.99 -9.56
N VAL A 327 10.56 -4.87 -9.23
CA VAL A 327 11.97 -4.47 -9.13
C VAL A 327 12.53 -4.11 -10.50
N TRP A 328 12.17 -4.83 -11.56
CA TRP A 328 12.60 -4.50 -12.91
C TRP A 328 12.01 -3.18 -13.40
N ALA A 329 10.74 -2.90 -13.11
CA ALA A 329 10.15 -1.59 -13.42
C ALA A 329 10.81 -0.46 -12.60
N ALA A 330 11.20 -0.72 -11.35
CA ALA A 330 11.91 0.26 -10.54
C ALA A 330 13.33 0.53 -11.03
N LEU A 331 14.07 -0.49 -11.45
CA LEU A 331 15.34 -0.32 -12.16
C LEU A 331 15.14 0.48 -13.45
N GLY A 332 14.11 0.15 -14.23
CA GLY A 332 13.77 0.86 -15.46
C GLY A 332 13.52 2.34 -15.24
N ARG A 333 12.75 2.67 -14.20
CA ARG A 333 12.48 4.06 -13.79
C ARG A 333 13.74 4.78 -13.31
N LEU A 334 14.57 4.10 -12.51
CA LEU A 334 15.80 4.70 -11.96
C LEU A 334 16.81 5.02 -13.09
N GLU A 335 17.09 4.04 -13.95
CA GLU A 335 18.00 4.20 -15.10
C GLU A 335 17.41 5.20 -16.12
N GLY A 336 16.09 5.25 -16.29
CA GLY A 336 15.46 6.19 -17.22
C GLY A 336 15.51 7.66 -16.77
N LEU A 337 15.54 7.89 -15.46
CA LEU A 337 15.61 9.25 -14.89
C LEU A 337 17.04 9.74 -14.66
N TYR A 338 17.96 8.83 -14.30
CA TYR A 338 19.31 9.20 -13.83
C TYR A 338 20.45 8.48 -14.57
N GLY A 339 20.15 7.48 -15.41
CA GLY A 339 21.13 6.60 -16.05
C GLY A 339 20.96 6.50 -17.57
N ASP A 340 21.15 5.30 -18.11
CA ASP A 340 21.07 5.03 -19.55
C ASP A 340 19.66 4.55 -19.95
N ILE A 341 19.05 5.26 -20.90
CA ILE A 341 17.73 4.93 -21.47
C ILE A 341 17.67 3.50 -22.06
N ASN A 342 18.78 2.94 -22.53
CA ASN A 342 18.85 1.58 -23.05
C ASN A 342 18.80 0.53 -21.95
N GLU A 343 19.44 0.77 -20.81
CA GLU A 343 19.30 -0.10 -19.64
C GLU A 343 17.88 0.00 -19.06
N ALA A 344 17.30 1.21 -19.07
CA ALA A 344 15.90 1.41 -18.71
C ALA A 344 14.95 0.55 -19.57
N ARG A 345 15.16 0.55 -20.90
CA ARG A 345 14.39 -0.28 -21.85
C ARG A 345 14.50 -1.76 -21.52
N LYS A 346 15.72 -2.28 -21.32
CA LYS A 346 15.93 -3.70 -20.98
C LYS A 346 15.19 -4.07 -19.70
N ALA A 347 15.26 -3.21 -18.68
CA ALA A 347 14.59 -3.43 -17.41
C ALA A 347 13.05 -3.42 -17.56
N PHE A 348 12.47 -2.46 -18.28
CA PHE A 348 11.02 -2.46 -18.54
C PHE A 348 10.54 -3.64 -19.38
N GLN A 349 11.30 -4.01 -20.43
CA GLN A 349 11.03 -5.22 -21.20
C GLN A 349 11.03 -6.47 -20.31
N ARG A 350 11.97 -6.55 -19.36
CA ARG A 350 12.01 -7.64 -18.40
C ARG A 350 10.81 -7.61 -17.45
N ALA A 351 10.43 -6.44 -16.93
CA ALA A 351 9.26 -6.29 -16.07
C ALA A 351 7.99 -6.81 -16.75
N ILE A 352 7.76 -6.42 -18.00
CA ILE A 352 6.60 -6.83 -18.81
C ILE A 352 6.66 -8.33 -19.16
N ALA A 353 7.86 -8.87 -19.40
CA ALA A 353 8.03 -10.30 -19.65
C ALA A 353 7.75 -11.17 -18.41
N GLU A 354 7.98 -10.65 -17.20
CA GLU A 354 7.60 -11.35 -15.95
C GLU A 354 6.12 -11.19 -15.63
N ASN A 355 5.54 -10.00 -15.87
CA ASN A 355 4.13 -9.73 -15.69
C ASN A 355 3.58 -8.93 -16.89
N SER A 356 2.91 -9.63 -17.80
CA SER A 356 2.31 -9.01 -18.99
C SER A 356 1.13 -8.10 -18.68
N GLN A 357 0.53 -8.23 -17.49
CA GLN A 357 -0.58 -7.41 -17.01
C GLN A 357 -0.10 -6.24 -16.13
N PHE A 358 1.20 -5.89 -16.18
CA PHE A 358 1.75 -4.85 -15.33
C PHE A 358 1.53 -3.44 -15.90
N GLU A 359 0.32 -2.89 -15.70
CA GLU A 359 -0.08 -1.58 -16.23
C GLU A 359 0.91 -0.45 -15.92
N LYS A 360 1.39 -0.39 -14.67
CA LYS A 360 2.32 0.64 -14.21
C LYS A 360 3.65 0.63 -15.00
N ALA A 361 4.16 -0.53 -15.40
CA ALA A 361 5.40 -0.61 -16.17
C ALA A 361 5.25 0.01 -17.56
N PHE A 362 4.14 -0.26 -18.27
CA PHE A 362 3.85 0.38 -19.56
C PHE A 362 3.70 1.90 -19.42
N LEU A 363 3.00 2.37 -18.39
CA LEU A 363 2.81 3.80 -18.12
C LEU A 363 4.13 4.53 -17.88
N GLU A 364 5.00 3.96 -17.06
CA GLU A 364 6.28 4.57 -16.72
C GLU A 364 7.24 4.53 -17.90
N TRP A 365 7.34 3.40 -18.60
CA TRP A 365 8.21 3.27 -19.76
C TRP A 365 7.81 4.24 -20.88
N GLY A 366 6.51 4.30 -21.22
CA GLY A 366 6.00 5.23 -22.23
C GLY A 366 6.28 6.70 -21.90
N LYS A 367 6.13 7.09 -20.62
CA LYS A 367 6.44 8.46 -20.17
C LYS A 367 7.92 8.79 -20.28
N ILE A 368 8.79 7.89 -19.84
CA ILE A 368 10.25 8.07 -19.90
C ILE A 368 10.73 8.18 -21.35
N GLU A 369 10.19 7.37 -22.26
CA GLU A 369 10.56 7.44 -23.68
C GLU A 369 10.11 8.77 -24.34
N ASP A 370 8.92 9.28 -24.01
CA ASP A 370 8.47 10.59 -24.49
C ASP A 370 9.32 11.74 -23.92
N GLN A 371 9.72 11.66 -22.64
CA GLN A 371 10.62 12.63 -22.02
C GLN A 371 12.01 12.62 -22.67
N ALA A 372 12.49 11.46 -23.09
CA ALA A 372 13.73 11.30 -23.86
C ALA A 372 13.60 11.69 -25.34
N GLY A 373 12.43 12.18 -25.79
CA GLY A 373 12.18 12.58 -27.18
C GLY A 373 11.87 11.44 -28.14
N ASN A 374 11.78 10.19 -27.66
CA ASN A 374 11.49 9.00 -28.47
C ASN A 374 9.97 8.77 -28.62
N THR A 375 9.24 9.80 -29.06
CA THR A 375 7.78 9.81 -29.04
C THR A 375 7.14 8.66 -29.86
N SER A 376 7.71 8.27 -31.00
CA SER A 376 7.20 7.12 -31.77
C SER A 376 7.25 5.80 -31.00
N ARG A 377 8.30 5.60 -30.20
CA ARG A 377 8.42 4.40 -29.34
C ARG A 377 7.45 4.48 -28.17
N SER A 378 7.25 5.67 -27.60
CA SER A 378 6.22 5.90 -26.57
C SER A 378 4.82 5.50 -27.06
N GLN A 379 4.44 5.89 -28.29
CA GLN A 379 3.16 5.47 -28.90
C GLN A 379 3.06 3.94 -29.03
N GLU A 380 4.13 3.28 -29.45
CA GLU A 380 4.16 1.83 -29.60
C GLU A 380 4.03 1.10 -28.25
N ILE A 381 4.70 1.60 -27.21
CA ILE A 381 4.59 1.04 -25.84
C ILE A 381 3.17 1.18 -25.32
N PHE A 382 2.53 2.35 -25.51
CA PHE A 382 1.14 2.52 -25.09
C PHE A 382 0.18 1.63 -25.89
N ARG A 383 0.40 1.46 -27.20
CA ARG A 383 -0.37 0.52 -28.02
C ARG A 383 -0.26 -0.90 -27.47
N GLN A 384 0.97 -1.39 -27.27
CA GLN A 384 1.23 -2.71 -26.70
C GLN A 384 0.58 -2.87 -25.31
N GLY A 385 0.66 -1.84 -24.46
CA GLY A 385 0.02 -1.83 -23.15
C GLY A 385 -1.49 -1.97 -23.26
N THR A 386 -2.15 -1.21 -24.14
CA THR A 386 -3.62 -1.30 -24.33
C THR A 386 -4.08 -2.60 -24.99
N GLU A 387 -3.21 -3.26 -25.76
CA GLU A 387 -3.48 -4.59 -26.32
C GLU A 387 -3.33 -5.68 -25.25
N ALA A 388 -2.34 -5.55 -24.36
CA ALA A 388 -2.11 -6.47 -23.26
C ALA A 388 -3.15 -6.33 -22.14
N ILE A 389 -3.58 -5.10 -21.85
CA ILE A 389 -4.49 -4.75 -20.74
C ILE A 389 -5.64 -3.88 -21.29
N PRO A 390 -6.64 -4.49 -21.97
CA PRO A 390 -7.70 -3.75 -22.64
C PRO A 390 -8.60 -2.93 -21.69
N ASP A 391 -8.70 -3.33 -20.43
CA ASP A 391 -9.43 -2.68 -19.35
C ASP A 391 -8.59 -1.64 -18.56
N GLY A 392 -7.32 -1.45 -18.93
CA GLY A 392 -6.41 -0.48 -18.32
C GLY A 392 -6.76 0.96 -18.68
N VAL A 393 -7.65 1.59 -17.90
CA VAL A 393 -8.13 2.97 -18.12
C VAL A 393 -6.98 3.98 -18.18
N ALA A 394 -5.97 3.82 -17.31
CA ALA A 394 -4.87 4.76 -17.24
C ALA A 394 -3.96 4.68 -18.49
N LEU A 395 -3.85 3.51 -19.12
CA LEU A 395 -3.12 3.35 -20.40
C LEU A 395 -3.81 4.10 -21.54
N TRP A 396 -5.12 3.90 -21.70
CA TRP A 396 -5.90 4.61 -22.72
C TRP A 396 -5.80 6.13 -22.54
N TYR A 397 -5.91 6.60 -21.29
CA TYR A 397 -5.78 8.01 -20.96
C TYR A 397 -4.38 8.56 -21.25
N ALA A 398 -3.32 7.87 -20.82
CA ALA A 398 -1.94 8.29 -21.07
C ALA A 398 -1.62 8.36 -22.56
N TRP A 399 -2.06 7.38 -23.34
CA TRP A 399 -1.90 7.40 -24.79
C TRP A 399 -2.64 8.57 -25.43
N ALA A 400 -3.88 8.84 -25.02
CA ALA A 400 -4.63 9.97 -25.53
C ALA A 400 -3.96 11.32 -25.23
N LEU A 401 -3.36 11.49 -24.05
CA LEU A 401 -2.60 12.69 -23.71
C LEU A 401 -1.38 12.87 -24.61
N LEU A 402 -0.67 11.78 -24.94
CA LEU A 402 0.44 11.80 -25.90
C LEU A 402 -0.04 12.22 -27.29
N GLU A 403 -1.12 11.63 -27.80
CA GLU A 403 -1.70 11.99 -29.11
C GLU A 403 -2.18 13.44 -29.14
N ARG A 404 -2.72 13.95 -28.03
CA ARG A 404 -3.11 15.36 -27.90
C ARG A 404 -1.89 16.30 -27.95
N LYS A 405 -0.76 15.93 -27.33
CA LYS A 405 0.53 16.65 -27.42
C LYS A 405 1.03 16.70 -28.86
N LEU A 406 0.82 15.63 -29.61
CA LEU A 406 1.15 15.52 -31.05
C LEU A 406 0.11 16.17 -31.98
N HIS A 407 -0.90 16.86 -31.43
CA HIS A 407 -2.00 17.48 -32.18
C HIS A 407 -2.89 16.49 -32.98
N ASN A 408 -2.81 15.19 -32.69
CA ASN A 408 -3.66 14.15 -33.27
C ASN A 408 -5.02 14.07 -32.56
N TYR A 409 -5.74 15.19 -32.50
CA TYR A 409 -6.93 15.34 -31.66
C TYR A 409 -8.04 14.30 -31.94
N LYS A 410 -8.25 13.94 -33.21
CA LYS A 410 -9.26 12.93 -33.59
C LYS A 410 -8.95 11.55 -32.97
N LYS A 411 -7.69 11.13 -33.03
CA LYS A 411 -7.24 9.87 -32.43
C LYS A 411 -7.32 9.95 -30.90
N ALA A 412 -6.89 11.07 -30.32
CA ALA A 412 -6.97 11.30 -28.88
C ALA A 412 -8.41 11.20 -28.34
N VAL A 413 -9.41 11.78 -29.03
CA VAL A 413 -10.83 11.63 -28.65
C VAL A 413 -11.27 10.16 -28.70
N GLY A 414 -10.91 9.41 -29.76
CA GLY A 414 -11.25 7.99 -29.85
C GLY A 414 -10.65 7.14 -28.73
N LEU A 415 -9.41 7.41 -28.34
CA LEU A 415 -8.75 6.75 -27.21
C LEU A 415 -9.41 7.10 -25.87
N LEU A 416 -9.77 8.37 -25.65
CA LEU A 416 -10.49 8.79 -24.45
C LEU A 416 -11.90 8.19 -24.37
N GLN A 417 -12.58 8.02 -25.50
CA GLN A 417 -13.88 7.35 -25.55
C GLN A 417 -13.77 5.88 -25.12
N LYS A 418 -12.65 5.20 -25.45
CA LYS A 418 -12.36 3.86 -24.91
C LYS A 418 -12.18 3.90 -23.39
N ALA A 419 -11.39 4.85 -22.87
CA ALA A 419 -11.23 5.02 -21.42
C ALA A 419 -12.57 5.29 -20.70
N VAL A 420 -13.40 6.19 -21.24
CA VAL A 420 -14.74 6.50 -20.69
C VAL A 420 -15.71 5.31 -20.82
N SER A 421 -15.57 4.46 -21.85
CA SER A 421 -16.43 3.26 -21.95
C SER A 421 -16.16 2.25 -20.83
N LEU A 422 -14.96 2.26 -20.25
CA LEU A 422 -14.58 1.44 -19.10
C LEU A 422 -14.97 2.09 -17.77
N GLN A 423 -14.85 3.43 -17.69
CA GLN A 423 -15.20 4.20 -16.50
C GLN A 423 -16.06 5.43 -16.88
N PRO A 424 -17.39 5.26 -17.05
CA PRO A 424 -18.28 6.28 -17.62
C PRO A 424 -18.50 7.52 -16.74
N ASP A 425 -18.25 7.39 -15.44
CA ASP A 425 -18.48 8.38 -14.41
C ASP A 425 -17.21 9.15 -14.02
N ASP A 426 -16.06 8.89 -14.65
CA ASP A 426 -14.85 9.66 -14.38
C ASP A 426 -14.91 11.05 -15.03
N SER A 427 -15.21 12.05 -14.20
CA SER A 427 -15.24 13.46 -14.57
C SER A 427 -13.94 13.97 -15.21
N LYS A 428 -12.76 13.41 -14.86
CA LYS A 428 -11.47 13.82 -15.45
C LYS A 428 -11.34 13.34 -16.89
N LEU A 429 -11.79 12.11 -17.19
CA LEU A 429 -11.80 11.57 -18.55
C LEU A 429 -12.79 12.33 -19.42
N LEU A 430 -14.00 12.59 -18.93
CA LEU A 430 -15.03 13.36 -19.62
C LEU A 430 -14.57 14.80 -19.91
N ARG A 431 -13.92 15.45 -18.93
CA ARG A 431 -13.30 16.78 -19.12
C ARG A 431 -12.20 16.73 -20.17
N ALA A 432 -11.37 15.69 -20.20
CA ALA A 432 -10.32 15.53 -21.20
C ALA A 432 -10.88 15.34 -22.61
N ILE A 433 -12.00 14.62 -22.78
CA ILE A 433 -12.74 14.56 -24.06
C ILE A 433 -13.20 15.97 -24.44
N GLY A 434 -13.79 16.69 -23.49
CA GLY A 434 -14.23 18.09 -23.66
C GLY A 434 -13.16 19.01 -24.23
N ASP A 435 -12.00 19.12 -23.56
CA ASP A 435 -10.88 19.96 -24.02
C ASP A 435 -10.33 19.48 -25.38
N THR A 436 -10.22 18.17 -25.57
CA THR A 436 -9.65 17.61 -26.81
C THR A 436 -10.59 17.82 -28.01
N ALA A 437 -11.89 17.62 -27.83
CA ALA A 437 -12.92 17.85 -28.84
C ALA A 437 -13.02 19.35 -29.20
N PHE A 438 -12.91 20.23 -28.21
CA PHE A 438 -12.85 21.68 -28.44
C PHE A 438 -11.66 22.06 -29.35
N ARG A 439 -10.49 21.46 -29.15
CA ARG A 439 -9.31 21.67 -30.03
C ARG A 439 -9.48 21.07 -31.42
N LEU A 440 -10.19 19.94 -31.52
CA LEU A 440 -10.61 19.33 -32.79
C LEU A 440 -11.66 20.17 -33.53
N LYS A 441 -12.28 21.15 -32.87
CA LYS A 441 -13.44 21.93 -33.33
C LYS A 441 -14.74 21.13 -33.43
N ASP A 442 -14.80 19.97 -32.78
CA ASP A 442 -16.04 19.23 -32.57
C ASP A 442 -16.74 19.79 -31.32
N LEU A 443 -17.57 20.81 -31.54
CA LEU A 443 -18.17 21.58 -30.44
C LEU A 443 -19.31 20.81 -29.76
N ASP A 444 -20.01 19.94 -30.47
CA ASP A 444 -21.13 19.17 -29.92
C ASP A 444 -20.61 18.15 -28.91
N THR A 445 -19.60 17.35 -29.30
CA THR A 445 -18.93 16.41 -28.38
C THR A 445 -18.29 17.13 -27.21
N ALA A 446 -17.70 18.31 -27.45
CA ALA A 446 -17.08 19.10 -26.39
C ALA A 446 -18.10 19.53 -25.33
N VAL A 447 -19.25 20.09 -25.75
CA VAL A 447 -20.30 20.54 -24.85
C VAL A 447 -20.92 19.38 -24.08
N ASP A 448 -21.30 18.29 -24.77
CA ASP A 448 -21.91 17.11 -24.14
C ASP A 448 -20.98 16.49 -23.09
N SER A 449 -19.70 16.31 -23.42
CA SER A 449 -18.73 15.70 -22.52
C SER A 449 -18.45 16.58 -21.29
N LEU A 450 -18.38 17.92 -21.47
CA LEU A 450 -18.17 18.85 -20.35
C LEU A 450 -19.41 18.94 -19.44
N GLN A 451 -20.61 18.84 -19.99
CA GLN A 451 -21.84 18.77 -19.19
C GLN A 451 -21.90 17.48 -18.36
N LYS A 452 -21.57 16.34 -18.96
CA LYS A 452 -21.42 15.07 -18.23
C LYS A 452 -20.32 15.16 -17.18
N ALA A 453 -19.18 15.77 -17.48
CA ALA A 453 -18.11 15.97 -16.51
C ALA A 453 -18.60 16.75 -15.27
N LEU A 454 -19.40 17.81 -15.46
CA LEU A 454 -20.00 18.57 -14.36
C LEU A 454 -20.97 17.73 -13.51
N GLN A 455 -21.75 16.86 -14.14
CA GLN A 455 -22.69 15.97 -13.46
C GLN A 455 -21.98 15.01 -12.51
N TYR A 456 -20.85 14.44 -12.93
CA TYR A 456 -20.09 13.45 -12.15
C TYR A 456 -18.99 14.06 -11.27
N THR A 457 -18.76 15.38 -11.34
CA THR A 457 -17.80 16.04 -10.45
C THR A 457 -18.40 16.18 -9.05
N VAL A 458 -17.80 15.50 -8.07
CA VAL A 458 -18.23 15.57 -6.67
C VAL A 458 -17.72 16.86 -5.99
N ASN A 459 -16.47 17.24 -6.24
CA ASN A 459 -15.85 18.40 -5.60
C ASN A 459 -16.20 19.71 -6.32
N ASP A 460 -16.84 20.64 -5.61
CA ASP A 460 -17.27 21.92 -6.16
C ASP A 460 -16.10 22.79 -6.65
N GLN A 461 -14.90 22.65 -6.07
CA GLN A 461 -13.72 23.41 -6.52
C GLN A 461 -13.26 23.00 -7.93
N ASP A 462 -13.50 21.75 -8.33
CA ASP A 462 -13.11 21.23 -9.64
C ASP A 462 -14.12 21.60 -10.74
N LYS A 463 -15.34 21.98 -10.37
CA LYS A 463 -16.39 22.40 -11.31
C LYS A 463 -16.10 23.77 -11.94
N GLY A 464 -15.45 24.69 -11.22
CA GLY A 464 -15.13 26.04 -11.72
C GLY A 464 -14.34 26.03 -13.04
N PRO A 465 -13.20 25.33 -13.12
CA PRO A 465 -12.47 25.13 -14.37
C PRO A 465 -13.28 24.46 -15.48
N ILE A 466 -14.18 23.53 -15.16
CA ILE A 466 -15.01 22.83 -16.16
C ILE A 466 -16.06 23.78 -16.73
N PHE A 467 -16.71 24.61 -15.90
CA PHE A 467 -17.61 25.67 -16.37
C PHE A 467 -16.91 26.67 -17.30
N PHE A 468 -15.65 27.01 -17.01
CA PHE A 468 -14.85 27.86 -17.90
C PHE A 468 -14.59 27.20 -19.26
N GLU A 469 -14.21 25.92 -19.29
CA GLU A 469 -14.03 25.17 -20.54
C GLU A 469 -15.35 25.04 -21.33
N LEU A 470 -16.46 24.80 -20.63
CA LEU A 470 -17.79 24.76 -21.25
C LEU A 470 -18.16 26.13 -21.84
N MET A 471 -17.88 27.21 -21.10
CA MET A 471 -18.10 28.58 -21.59
C MET A 471 -17.30 28.84 -22.88
N LYS A 472 -16.05 28.39 -22.96
CA LYS A 472 -15.23 28.51 -24.18
C LYS A 472 -15.87 27.80 -25.37
N ALA A 473 -16.33 26.56 -25.18
CA ALA A 473 -17.01 25.78 -26.20
C ALA A 473 -18.30 26.47 -26.68
N LEU A 474 -19.13 26.94 -25.73
CA LEU A 474 -20.38 27.65 -26.02
C LEU A 474 -20.17 28.98 -26.76
N ILE A 475 -19.16 29.76 -26.36
CA ILE A 475 -18.80 31.01 -27.05
C ILE A 475 -18.41 30.71 -28.50
N LYS A 476 -17.58 29.68 -28.72
CA LYS A 476 -17.12 29.30 -30.05
C LYS A 476 -18.26 28.78 -30.93
N GLY A 477 -19.21 28.06 -30.34
CA GLY A 477 -20.43 27.58 -30.99
C GLY A 477 -21.54 28.61 -31.13
N ASN A 478 -21.28 29.89 -30.81
CA ASN A 478 -22.25 30.98 -30.90
C ASN A 478 -23.54 30.72 -30.09
N ALA A 479 -23.41 30.04 -28.95
CA ALA A 479 -24.54 29.69 -28.10
C ALA A 479 -25.29 30.92 -27.56
N PRO A 480 -26.56 30.77 -27.14
CA PRO A 480 -27.34 31.85 -26.56
C PRO A 480 -26.66 32.46 -25.34
N ARG A 481 -26.74 33.79 -25.21
CA ARG A 481 -26.17 34.57 -24.11
C ARG A 481 -26.50 34.00 -22.73
N LYS A 482 -27.72 33.50 -22.54
CA LYS A 482 -28.18 32.91 -21.27
C LYS A 482 -27.29 31.76 -20.80
N LYS A 483 -26.99 30.78 -21.68
CA LYS A 483 -26.14 29.63 -21.33
C LYS A 483 -24.69 30.02 -21.04
N VAL A 484 -24.16 30.98 -21.80
CA VAL A 484 -22.80 31.51 -21.59
C VAL A 484 -22.70 32.22 -20.24
N LYS A 485 -23.72 33.03 -19.91
CA LYS A 485 -23.82 33.72 -18.63
C LYS A 485 -23.89 32.74 -17.45
N GLU A 486 -24.73 31.71 -17.54
CA GLU A 486 -24.85 30.67 -16.51
C GLU A 486 -23.50 30.01 -16.20
N CYS A 487 -22.69 29.71 -17.23
CA CYS A 487 -21.36 29.16 -17.05
C CYS A 487 -20.39 30.15 -16.38
N PHE A 488 -20.43 31.42 -16.76
CA PHE A 488 -19.62 32.47 -16.12
C PHE A 488 -20.00 32.66 -14.64
N ASP A 489 -21.30 32.82 -14.37
CA ASP A 489 -21.83 33.04 -13.01
C ASP A 489 -21.50 31.83 -12.11
N SER A 490 -21.62 30.60 -12.63
CA SER A 490 -21.27 29.38 -11.89
C SER A 490 -19.77 29.23 -11.65
N ALA A 491 -18.92 29.54 -12.64
CA ALA A 491 -17.48 29.54 -12.42
C ALA A 491 -17.07 30.60 -11.38
N TYR A 492 -17.69 31.79 -11.44
CA TYR A 492 -17.43 32.89 -10.53
C TYR A 492 -17.89 32.59 -9.09
N SER A 493 -19.07 32.00 -8.90
CA SER A 493 -19.58 31.60 -7.58
C SER A 493 -18.73 30.52 -6.91
N LEU A 494 -18.10 29.65 -7.72
CA LEU A 494 -17.14 28.63 -7.29
C LEU A 494 -15.71 29.17 -7.09
N ASN A 495 -15.55 30.49 -6.97
CA ASN A 495 -14.29 31.18 -6.77
C ASN A 495 -13.24 31.01 -7.89
N PHE A 496 -13.63 30.54 -9.08
CA PHE A 496 -12.71 30.45 -10.22
C PHE A 496 -12.54 31.82 -10.91
N ARG A 497 -11.52 32.57 -10.51
CA ARG A 497 -11.28 33.97 -10.95
C ARG A 497 -10.05 34.11 -11.85
N SER A 498 -10.07 33.50 -13.04
CA SER A 498 -8.95 33.64 -13.99
C SER A 498 -9.10 34.88 -14.89
N GLN A 499 -7.98 35.54 -15.23
CA GLN A 499 -7.98 36.65 -16.18
C GLN A 499 -8.64 36.27 -17.51
N GLU A 500 -8.42 35.04 -17.97
CA GLU A 500 -8.96 34.55 -19.23
C GLU A 500 -10.48 34.36 -19.19
N LEU A 501 -11.06 33.95 -18.05
CA LEU A 501 -12.52 33.86 -17.85
C LEU A 501 -13.18 35.23 -18.12
N PHE A 502 -12.74 36.26 -17.40
CA PHE A 502 -13.27 37.62 -17.53
C PHE A 502 -13.03 38.18 -18.94
N GLN A 503 -11.82 37.98 -19.48
CA GLN A 503 -11.45 38.52 -20.79
C GLN A 503 -12.30 37.92 -21.91
N ARG A 504 -12.56 36.60 -21.90
CA ARG A 504 -13.36 35.93 -22.94
C ARG A 504 -14.83 36.31 -22.83
N TYR A 505 -15.38 36.34 -21.62
CA TYR A 505 -16.78 36.72 -21.43
C TYR A 505 -17.04 38.18 -21.80
N HIS A 506 -16.14 39.09 -21.40
CA HIS A 506 -16.21 40.51 -21.78
C HIS A 506 -16.20 40.69 -23.31
N ARG A 507 -15.27 40.02 -24.02
CA ARG A 507 -15.21 40.08 -25.49
C ARG A 507 -16.48 39.52 -26.14
N TYR A 508 -17.02 38.42 -25.63
CA TYR A 508 -18.26 37.84 -26.13
C TYR A 508 -19.45 38.80 -25.98
N LEU A 509 -19.61 39.43 -24.82
CA LEU A 509 -20.69 40.39 -24.59
C LEU A 509 -20.58 41.61 -25.50
N THR A 510 -19.38 42.17 -25.67
CA THR A 510 -19.14 43.30 -26.57
C THR A 510 -19.47 42.92 -28.03
N ALA A 511 -19.05 41.73 -28.49
CA ALA A 511 -19.38 41.23 -29.83
C ALA A 511 -20.88 41.00 -30.04
N LYS A 512 -21.65 40.79 -28.97
CA LYS A 512 -23.12 40.64 -28.99
C LYS A 512 -23.88 41.96 -28.77
N GLY A 513 -23.18 43.09 -28.67
CA GLY A 513 -23.78 44.40 -28.39
C GLY A 513 -24.33 44.55 -26.96
N ALA A 514 -24.03 43.62 -26.05
CA ALA A 514 -24.49 43.64 -24.66
C ALA A 514 -23.59 44.52 -23.79
N HIS A 515 -23.46 45.78 -24.19
CA HIS A 515 -22.46 46.74 -23.70
C HIS A 515 -22.56 47.05 -22.20
N ALA A 516 -23.78 47.19 -21.67
CA ALA A 516 -24.00 47.43 -20.24
C ALA A 516 -23.54 46.26 -19.37
N GLU A 517 -23.77 45.02 -19.82
CA GLU A 517 -23.30 43.81 -19.13
C GLU A 517 -21.78 43.66 -19.26
N ALA A 518 -21.22 43.96 -20.44
CA ALA A 518 -19.78 43.93 -20.67
C ALA A 518 -19.03 44.92 -19.74
N LEU A 519 -19.65 46.06 -19.42
CA LEU A 519 -19.10 47.05 -18.48
C LEU A 519 -19.09 46.52 -17.05
N LYS A 520 -20.18 45.87 -16.61
CA LYS A 520 -20.25 45.24 -15.29
C LYS A 520 -19.17 44.17 -15.10
N VAL A 521 -18.87 43.38 -16.14
CA VAL A 521 -17.79 42.37 -16.10
C VAL A 521 -16.41 43.03 -15.97
N LEU A 522 -16.18 44.19 -16.61
CA LEU A 522 -14.94 44.97 -16.45
C LEU A 522 -14.79 45.52 -15.03
N GLU A 523 -15.87 46.03 -14.45
CA GLU A 523 -15.88 46.53 -13.08
C GLU A 523 -15.64 45.41 -12.06
N ALA A 524 -16.29 44.26 -12.26
CA ALA A 524 -16.08 43.05 -11.44
C ALA A 524 -14.64 42.52 -11.54
N ALA A 525 -14.06 42.49 -12.75
CA ALA A 525 -12.65 42.13 -12.90
C ALA A 525 -11.74 43.09 -12.11
N ARG A 526 -12.04 44.39 -12.13
CA ARG A 526 -11.26 45.41 -11.44
C ARG A 526 -11.35 45.31 -9.91
N SER A 527 -12.54 45.03 -9.36
CA SER A 527 -12.70 44.83 -7.91
C SER A 527 -11.94 43.61 -7.40
N GLU A 528 -11.77 42.60 -8.26
CA GLU A 528 -11.00 41.39 -7.98
C GLU A 528 -9.49 41.56 -8.25
N GLY A 529 -9.03 42.76 -8.62
CA GLY A 529 -7.63 43.03 -8.94
C GLY A 529 -7.17 42.44 -10.29
N ILE A 530 -8.09 41.99 -11.13
CA ILE A 530 -7.82 41.35 -12.41
C ILE A 530 -7.81 42.39 -13.54
N SER A 531 -6.68 42.50 -14.24
CA SER A 531 -6.53 43.38 -15.39
C SER A 531 -6.99 42.70 -16.68
N ILE A 532 -8.10 43.15 -17.27
CA ILE A 532 -8.54 42.71 -18.61
C ILE A 532 -8.50 43.86 -19.63
N THR A 533 -8.19 43.52 -20.89
CA THR A 533 -8.21 44.46 -22.01
C THR A 533 -9.66 44.73 -22.41
N SER A 534 -10.06 46.00 -22.31
CA SER A 534 -11.36 46.47 -22.82
C SER A 534 -11.46 46.26 -24.32
N ALA A 535 -12.52 45.59 -24.75
CA ALA A 535 -12.84 45.35 -26.15
C ALA A 535 -13.81 46.41 -26.72
N PHE A 536 -14.09 47.47 -25.96
CA PHE A 536 -15.01 48.53 -26.37
C PHE A 536 -14.43 49.42 -27.49
N PRO A 537 -15.31 50.02 -28.31
CA PRO A 537 -14.92 51.02 -29.32
C PRO A 537 -14.02 52.12 -28.73
N GLN A 538 -12.99 52.49 -29.49
CA GLN A 538 -12.10 53.61 -29.15
C GLN A 538 -12.27 54.71 -30.17
N VAL A 539 -12.66 55.91 -29.72
CA VAL A 539 -12.71 57.10 -30.57
C VAL A 539 -11.40 57.86 -30.39
N TYR A 540 -10.61 57.94 -31.48
CA TYR A 540 -9.33 58.65 -31.48
C TYR A 540 -9.53 60.15 -31.59
N ILE A 541 -8.88 60.88 -30.69
CA ILE A 541 -9.00 62.33 -30.55
C ILE A 541 -7.67 62.98 -30.88
N GLY A 542 -7.66 63.88 -31.86
CA GLY A 542 -6.48 64.66 -32.24
C GLY A 542 -6.59 66.14 -31.88
N ARG A 543 -5.47 66.86 -32.03
CA ARG A 543 -5.35 68.32 -31.83
C ARG A 543 -5.65 68.81 -30.41
N LEU A 544 -5.27 68.03 -29.40
CA LEU A 544 -5.42 68.43 -28.00
C LEU A 544 -4.59 69.70 -27.66
N PRO A 545 -5.13 70.64 -26.84
CA PRO A 545 -4.40 71.80 -26.32
C PRO A 545 -3.11 71.43 -25.59
N VAL A 546 -2.06 72.25 -25.72
CA VAL A 546 -0.73 71.98 -25.13
C VAL A 546 -0.54 72.68 -23.78
N ASP A 547 -1.26 73.79 -23.59
CA ASP A 547 -1.08 74.71 -22.47
C ASP A 547 -1.75 74.20 -21.18
N PHE A 548 -2.33 73.00 -21.22
CA PHE A 548 -3.10 72.41 -20.13
C PHE A 548 -2.58 71.03 -19.76
N SER A 549 -2.56 70.74 -18.46
CA SER A 549 -2.12 69.45 -17.97
C SER A 549 -3.00 68.30 -18.48
N LYS A 550 -2.41 67.11 -18.54
CA LYS A 550 -3.10 65.87 -18.92
C LYS A 550 -4.34 65.64 -18.05
N GLU A 551 -4.24 65.90 -16.76
CA GLU A 551 -5.33 65.72 -15.79
C GLU A 551 -6.47 66.68 -16.09
N ARG A 552 -6.17 67.94 -16.44
CA ARG A 552 -7.17 68.94 -16.81
C ARG A 552 -7.88 68.57 -18.11
N LEU A 553 -7.15 68.12 -19.11
CA LEU A 553 -7.72 67.63 -20.37
C LEU A 553 -8.64 66.41 -20.15
N ILE A 554 -8.20 65.43 -19.35
CA ILE A 554 -9.02 64.26 -19.00
C ILE A 554 -10.32 64.70 -18.30
N LYS A 555 -10.25 65.67 -17.38
CA LYS A 555 -11.41 66.18 -16.64
C LYS A 555 -12.43 66.85 -17.56
N GLU A 556 -11.97 67.71 -18.46
CA GLU A 556 -12.83 68.42 -19.42
C GLU A 556 -13.47 67.47 -20.44
N ILE A 557 -12.70 66.51 -20.97
CA ILE A 557 -13.23 65.50 -21.89
C ILE A 557 -14.31 64.66 -21.20
N LYS A 558 -14.08 64.23 -19.95
CA LYS A 558 -15.09 63.50 -19.17
C LYS A 558 -16.32 64.37 -18.87
N ALA A 559 -16.15 65.66 -18.59
CA ALA A 559 -17.25 66.59 -18.32
C ALA A 559 -18.12 66.81 -19.57
N LEU A 560 -17.49 66.98 -20.73
CA LEU A 560 -18.16 67.10 -22.02
C LEU A 560 -19.05 65.88 -22.30
N PHE A 561 -18.47 64.68 -22.23
CA PHE A 561 -19.23 63.46 -22.49
C PHE A 561 -20.34 63.22 -21.47
N ARG A 562 -20.11 63.58 -20.20
CA ARG A 562 -21.15 63.51 -19.16
C ARG A 562 -22.33 64.43 -19.47
N LYS A 563 -22.08 65.66 -19.97
CA LYS A 563 -23.13 66.61 -20.36
C LYS A 563 -23.99 66.07 -21.52
N GLU A 564 -23.36 65.36 -22.44
CA GLU A 564 -24.01 64.75 -23.61
C GLU A 564 -24.62 63.37 -23.34
N GLY A 565 -24.57 62.90 -22.09
CA GLY A 565 -25.07 61.58 -21.69
C GLY A 565 -24.27 60.42 -22.28
N ILE A 566 -23.01 60.64 -22.70
CA ILE A 566 -22.13 59.62 -23.27
C ILE A 566 -21.28 59.02 -22.14
N GLY A 567 -21.42 57.70 -21.95
CA GLY A 567 -20.58 56.96 -21.02
C GLY A 567 -19.13 56.88 -21.50
N VAL A 568 -18.18 57.10 -20.61
CA VAL A 568 -16.74 56.99 -20.93
C VAL A 568 -16.05 56.08 -19.94
N THR A 569 -15.46 55.00 -20.44
CA THR A 569 -14.80 53.98 -19.62
C THR A 569 -13.33 54.34 -19.37
N LYS A 570 -12.65 54.88 -20.39
CA LYS A 570 -11.24 55.28 -20.31
C LYS A 570 -10.99 56.49 -21.20
N VAL A 571 -10.22 57.44 -20.68
CA VAL A 571 -9.64 58.53 -21.48
C VAL A 571 -8.13 58.37 -21.39
N TYR A 572 -7.49 58.13 -22.53
CA TYR A 572 -6.04 58.12 -22.65
C TYR A 572 -5.59 59.34 -23.43
N ILE A 573 -4.56 60.01 -22.92
CA ILE A 573 -3.90 61.13 -23.60
C ILE A 573 -2.42 60.79 -23.65
N HIS A 574 -1.83 60.86 -24.85
CA HIS A 574 -0.43 60.56 -25.06
C HIS A 574 0.44 61.59 -24.32
N PRO A 575 1.51 61.19 -23.60
CA PRO A 575 2.30 62.10 -22.76
C PRO A 575 2.92 63.28 -23.52
N THR A 576 3.40 63.03 -24.74
CA THR A 576 4.17 64.00 -25.54
C THR A 576 3.54 64.38 -26.87
N ARG A 577 2.47 63.69 -27.30
CA ARG A 577 1.88 63.85 -28.63
C ARG A 577 0.45 64.34 -28.48
N ARG A 578 0.01 65.22 -29.38
CA ARG A 578 -1.28 65.94 -29.31
C ARG A 578 -2.49 65.08 -29.71
N PHE A 579 -2.50 63.82 -29.31
CA PHE A 579 -3.61 62.90 -29.54
C PHE A 579 -3.86 61.99 -28.34
N GLY A 580 -5.07 61.45 -28.29
CA GLY A 580 -5.54 60.51 -27.28
C GLY A 580 -6.61 59.62 -27.86
N PHE A 581 -7.22 58.80 -27.03
CA PHE A 581 -8.42 58.07 -27.39
C PHE A 581 -9.36 57.98 -26.19
N VAL A 582 -10.64 57.84 -26.51
CA VAL A 582 -11.69 57.66 -25.51
C VAL A 582 -12.38 56.33 -25.78
N THR A 583 -12.36 55.47 -24.78
CA THR A 583 -13.01 54.16 -24.85
C THR A 583 -14.45 54.31 -24.40
N ILE A 584 -15.38 54.04 -25.33
CA ILE A 584 -16.81 54.32 -25.18
C ILE A 584 -17.54 52.97 -25.18
N PRO A 585 -18.44 52.72 -24.22
CA PRO A 585 -18.98 51.39 -24.00
C PRO A 585 -19.95 50.93 -25.10
N SER A 586 -20.40 51.78 -26.03
CA SER A 586 -21.38 51.46 -27.08
C SER A 586 -21.00 52.07 -28.43
N GLU A 587 -21.28 51.37 -29.55
CA GLU A 587 -21.07 51.90 -30.91
C GLU A 587 -21.97 53.12 -31.22
N ALA A 588 -23.22 53.10 -30.76
CA ALA A 588 -24.13 54.23 -30.93
C ALA A 588 -23.62 55.47 -30.19
N ASP A 589 -23.10 55.28 -28.97
CA ASP A 589 -22.47 56.34 -28.19
C ASP A 589 -21.14 56.78 -28.79
N ALA A 590 -20.39 55.87 -29.42
CA ALA A 590 -19.17 56.21 -30.14
C ALA A 590 -19.48 57.09 -31.35
N GLN A 591 -20.53 56.78 -32.10
CA GLN A 591 -20.98 57.61 -33.22
C GLN A 591 -21.50 58.98 -32.75
N LYS A 592 -22.23 59.01 -31.64
CA LYS A 592 -22.66 60.26 -30.98
C LYS A 592 -21.46 61.07 -30.52
N ALA A 593 -20.46 60.43 -29.92
CA ALA A 593 -19.22 61.05 -29.48
C ALA A 593 -18.42 61.64 -30.63
N ILE A 594 -18.34 60.95 -31.78
CA ILE A 594 -17.70 61.48 -32.99
C ILE A 594 -18.40 62.76 -33.43
N THR A 595 -19.73 62.80 -33.38
CA THR A 595 -20.53 63.97 -33.75
C THR A 595 -20.31 65.13 -32.79
N VAL A 596 -20.29 64.87 -31.48
CA VAL A 596 -20.05 65.86 -30.42
C VAL A 596 -18.63 66.43 -30.53
N LEU A 597 -17.61 65.56 -30.61
CA LEU A 597 -16.21 65.98 -30.64
C LEU A 597 -15.89 66.87 -31.84
N ASN A 598 -16.44 66.57 -33.02
CA ASN A 598 -16.22 67.38 -34.23
C ASN A 598 -16.89 68.76 -34.18
N LYS A 599 -17.85 68.98 -33.27
CA LYS A 599 -18.58 70.24 -33.10
C LYS A 599 -18.15 71.04 -31.87
N THR A 600 -17.25 70.49 -31.05
CA THR A 600 -16.89 71.07 -29.75
C THR A 600 -15.57 71.82 -29.80
N VAL A 601 -15.52 72.96 -29.12
CA VAL A 601 -14.29 73.67 -28.78
C VAL A 601 -13.95 73.36 -27.32
N LEU A 602 -12.85 72.65 -27.09
CA LEU A 602 -12.40 72.29 -25.74
C LEU A 602 -11.23 73.21 -25.36
N LEU A 603 -11.40 73.97 -24.27
CA LEU A 603 -10.39 74.92 -23.77
C LEU A 603 -9.83 75.85 -24.88
N GLY A 604 -10.72 76.37 -25.73
CA GLY A 604 -10.36 77.32 -26.79
C GLY A 604 -9.79 76.72 -28.08
N ARG A 605 -9.73 75.38 -28.23
CA ARG A 605 -9.34 74.73 -29.50
C ARG A 605 -10.38 73.74 -30.00
N SER A 606 -10.63 73.75 -31.31
CA SER A 606 -11.45 72.74 -31.97
C SER A 606 -10.75 71.39 -31.94
N ILE A 607 -11.43 70.40 -31.38
CA ILE A 607 -10.98 69.01 -31.39
C ILE A 607 -11.41 68.36 -32.71
N VAL A 608 -10.55 67.50 -33.25
CA VAL A 608 -10.88 66.74 -34.47
C VAL A 608 -10.74 65.25 -34.18
N VAL A 609 -11.76 64.49 -34.54
CA VAL A 609 -11.70 63.02 -34.52
C VAL A 609 -10.79 62.57 -35.66
N ASP A 610 -9.79 61.74 -35.35
CA ASP A 610 -8.94 61.15 -36.37
C ASP A 610 -9.74 60.05 -37.10
N ARG A 611 -10.31 60.36 -38.27
CA ARG A 611 -11.13 59.41 -39.04
C ARG A 611 -10.32 58.29 -39.72
N LYS A 612 -8.98 58.35 -39.69
CA LYS A 612 -8.11 57.32 -40.29
C LYS A 612 -7.79 56.18 -39.34
N ARG A 613 -8.08 56.32 -38.03
CA ARG A 613 -7.84 55.35 -36.96
C ARG A 613 -9.12 55.09 -36.20
#